data_AF-A0A066UMU0-F1
#
_entry.id   AF-A0A066UMU0-F1
#
_cell.length_a   1.000
_cell.length_b   1.000
_cell.length_c   1.000
_cell.angle_alpha   90.00
_cell.angle_beta   90.00
_cell.angle_gamma   90.00
#
_symmetry.space_group_name_H-M   'P 1'
#
loop_
_entity.id
_entity.type
_entity.pdbx_description
1 polymer ?
#
loop_
_entity_poly.entity_id
_entity_poly.type
_entity_poly.pdbx_seq_one_letter_code
_entity_poly.pdbx_strand_id
1 'polypeptide(L)'
;MKTLLKSLSLAVILSLGTAHANINEAQIRATLNGAGLSIPVESIQPSPISSLLLLSLGQGQEPLLITHDLNYVIQGNIEPNPSPKAATGNHPKAKAGTPITNAHKADLLANMTVLKNIDQQAAFYHTNVDGLLWGVSASGTPFLVSSDGRYFINGEISVIEDGLFAGLDTDFEYAKNRHALGQLDQETLAIYPAKGTERAVVYIATDINCPYCKIFHSKINEFNNKGITIKAIGYPVYDESPEPMRQIWCESDNTKRASLLSAAMRGIRIRATCQGDENNLTHNQLAAQSLAIFATPAIFNDQGELFQGDFNGEEFLEFLNIK
;
A
#
# COMPACT_ATOMS: atom_id res chain seq x y z
N MET A 1 -66.92 44.31 20.34
CA MET A 1 -66.77 42.92 19.82
C MET A 1 -65.54 42.89 18.92
N LYS A 2 -64.49 42.18 19.35
CA LYS A 2 -63.23 41.99 18.62
C LYS A 2 -63.44 40.92 17.55
N THR A 3 -63.18 41.23 16.28
CA THR A 3 -63.15 40.24 15.20
C THR A 3 -61.70 40.10 14.73
N LEU A 4 -61.12 38.93 14.99
CA LEU A 4 -59.76 38.55 14.66
C LEU A 4 -59.56 38.46 13.14
N LEU A 5 -58.53 39.14 12.62
CA LEU A 5 -57.86 38.75 11.38
C LEU A 5 -57.06 37.47 11.65
N LYS A 6 -57.31 36.41 10.88
CA LYS A 6 -56.39 35.28 10.74
C LYS A 6 -55.72 35.37 9.36
N SER A 7 -54.46 35.79 9.36
CA SER A 7 -53.54 35.67 8.23
C SER A 7 -53.19 34.20 8.03
N LEU A 8 -53.60 33.63 6.89
CA LEU A 8 -53.18 32.31 6.45
C LEU A 8 -51.85 32.47 5.69
N SER A 9 -50.72 32.27 6.37
CA SER A 9 -49.42 32.18 5.71
C SER A 9 -49.27 30.79 5.11
N LEU A 10 -49.38 30.69 3.78
CA LEU A 10 -49.12 29.47 3.03
C LEU A 10 -47.60 29.25 2.96
N ALA A 11 -47.07 28.41 3.85
CA ALA A 11 -45.67 28.00 3.81
C ALA A 11 -45.48 27.03 2.64
N VAL A 12 -44.90 27.53 1.54
CA VAL A 12 -44.39 26.69 0.45
C VAL A 12 -43.13 26.02 0.98
N ILE A 13 -43.23 24.74 1.32
CA ILE A 13 -42.08 23.90 1.59
C ILE A 13 -41.44 23.60 0.23
N LEU A 14 -40.44 24.40 -0.17
CA LEU A 14 -39.52 23.96 -1.21
C LEU A 14 -38.70 22.80 -0.64
N SER A 15 -39.11 21.58 -0.97
CA SER A 15 -38.23 20.42 -0.89
C SER A 15 -37.07 20.67 -1.86
N LEU A 16 -35.92 21.10 -1.33
CA LEU A 16 -34.64 21.03 -2.03
C LEU A 16 -34.36 19.55 -2.29
N GLY A 17 -34.82 19.07 -3.45
CA GLY A 17 -34.37 17.79 -3.98
C GLY A 17 -32.86 17.91 -4.16
N THR A 18 -32.10 17.21 -3.34
CA THR A 18 -30.71 16.93 -3.65
C THR A 18 -30.72 16.19 -4.98
N ALA A 19 -30.10 16.79 -5.99
CA ALA A 19 -29.84 16.12 -7.26
C ALA A 19 -28.87 14.97 -6.98
N HIS A 20 -29.41 13.83 -6.54
CA HIS A 20 -28.68 12.58 -6.58
C HIS A 20 -28.44 12.32 -8.07
N ALA A 21 -27.17 12.22 -8.47
CA ALA A 21 -26.84 11.66 -9.77
C ALA A 21 -27.65 10.37 -9.92
N ASN A 22 -28.42 10.22 -11.00
CA ASN A 22 -29.25 9.03 -11.21
C ASN A 22 -28.33 7.81 -11.22
N ILE A 23 -28.33 7.03 -10.14
CA ILE A 23 -27.54 5.81 -10.02
C ILE A 23 -28.09 4.81 -11.03
N ASN A 24 -27.27 4.41 -12.01
CA ASN A 24 -27.67 3.41 -12.99
C ASN A 24 -27.48 2.00 -12.43
N GLU A 25 -28.38 1.58 -11.54
CA GLU A 25 -28.29 0.27 -10.87
C GLU A 25 -28.21 -0.91 -11.84
N ALA A 26 -28.91 -0.85 -12.97
CA ALA A 26 -28.92 -1.91 -13.97
C ALA A 26 -27.52 -2.10 -14.60
N GLN A 27 -26.85 -0.99 -14.92
CA GLN A 27 -25.48 -1.01 -15.44
C GLN A 27 -24.49 -1.54 -14.40
N ILE A 28 -24.58 -1.08 -13.15
CA ILE A 28 -23.71 -1.54 -12.05
C ILE A 28 -23.81 -3.06 -11.89
N ARG A 29 -25.04 -3.59 -11.83
CA ARG A 29 -25.29 -5.03 -11.70
C ARG A 29 -24.76 -5.81 -12.91
N ALA A 30 -24.96 -5.29 -14.12
CA ALA A 30 -24.46 -5.91 -15.35
C ALA A 30 -22.92 -5.96 -15.36
N THR A 31 -22.24 -4.87 -15.01
CA THR A 31 -20.78 -4.81 -14.91
C THR A 31 -20.25 -5.79 -13.88
N LEU A 32 -20.81 -5.82 -12.68
CA LEU A 32 -20.36 -6.72 -11.62
C LEU A 32 -20.59 -8.20 -11.97
N ASN A 33 -21.75 -8.53 -12.54
CA ASN A 33 -22.02 -9.89 -13.01
C ASN A 33 -21.06 -10.30 -14.13
N GLY A 34 -20.80 -9.38 -15.08
CA GLY A 34 -19.82 -9.57 -16.15
C GLY A 34 -18.42 -9.82 -15.61
N ALA A 35 -18.07 -9.12 -14.52
CA ALA A 35 -16.79 -9.28 -13.84
C ALA A 35 -16.66 -10.61 -13.08
N GLY A 36 -17.76 -11.34 -12.90
CA GLY A 36 -17.77 -12.64 -12.21
C GLY A 36 -18.30 -12.57 -10.78
N LEU A 37 -18.88 -11.44 -10.35
CA LEU A 37 -19.61 -11.39 -9.08
C LEU A 37 -20.86 -12.27 -9.20
N SER A 38 -20.85 -13.41 -8.52
CA SER A 38 -21.97 -14.36 -8.49
C SER A 38 -22.95 -14.11 -7.34
N ILE A 39 -22.57 -13.25 -6.40
CA ILE A 39 -23.34 -12.96 -5.19
C ILE A 39 -24.39 -11.89 -5.50
N PRO A 40 -25.66 -12.08 -5.14
CA PRO A 40 -26.68 -11.07 -5.38
C PRO A 40 -26.37 -9.74 -4.67
N VAL A 41 -26.42 -8.65 -5.42
CA VAL A 41 -26.41 -7.28 -4.87
C VAL A 41 -27.81 -6.97 -4.34
N GLU A 42 -27.95 -6.79 -3.03
CA GLU A 42 -29.25 -6.55 -2.38
C GLU A 42 -29.67 -5.08 -2.46
N SER A 43 -28.72 -4.16 -2.27
CA SER A 43 -28.97 -2.72 -2.37
C SER A 43 -27.76 -1.95 -2.91
N ILE A 44 -28.01 -0.79 -3.51
CA ILE A 44 -27.00 0.15 -4.01
C ILE A 44 -27.32 1.51 -3.41
N GLN A 45 -26.39 2.12 -2.68
CA GLN A 45 -26.61 3.39 -1.99
C GLN A 45 -25.41 4.33 -2.13
N PRO A 46 -25.59 5.66 -2.06
CA PRO A 46 -24.47 6.59 -1.91
C PRO A 46 -23.65 6.27 -0.66
N SER A 47 -22.32 6.42 -0.74
CA SER A 47 -21.44 6.32 0.42
C SER A 47 -21.05 7.70 0.97
N PRO A 48 -20.52 7.80 2.21
CA PRO A 48 -19.94 9.03 2.73
C PRO A 48 -18.75 9.57 1.93
N ILE A 49 -18.10 8.71 1.14
CA ILE A 49 -17.05 9.10 0.19
C ILE A 49 -17.72 9.27 -1.17
N SER A 50 -17.93 10.51 -1.60
CA SER A 50 -18.84 10.84 -2.71
C SER A 50 -18.56 10.15 -4.05
N SER A 51 -17.32 9.72 -4.28
CA SER A 51 -16.89 8.98 -5.47
C SER A 51 -17.28 7.50 -5.45
N LEU A 52 -17.71 6.97 -4.30
CA LEU A 52 -18.03 5.57 -4.07
C LEU A 52 -19.52 5.37 -3.78
N LEU A 53 -20.06 4.29 -4.34
CA LEU A 53 -21.34 3.69 -3.98
C LEU A 53 -21.10 2.50 -3.06
N LEU A 54 -21.98 2.32 -2.08
CA LEU A 54 -22.00 1.19 -1.15
C LEU A 54 -23.03 0.16 -1.61
N LEU A 55 -22.58 -1.08 -1.81
CA LEU A 55 -23.38 -2.21 -2.23
C LEU A 55 -23.46 -3.23 -1.10
N SER A 56 -24.67 -3.50 -0.63
CA SER A 56 -24.91 -4.64 0.26
C SER A 56 -24.97 -5.91 -0.57
N LEU A 57 -24.17 -6.91 -0.20
CA LEU A 57 -24.18 -8.22 -0.84
C LEU A 57 -24.99 -9.19 0.02
N GLY A 58 -25.67 -10.14 -0.63
CA GLY A 58 -26.44 -11.16 0.08
C GLY A 58 -25.54 -12.17 0.80
N GLN A 59 -26.19 -13.06 1.56
CA GLN A 59 -25.52 -14.16 2.29
C GLN A 59 -24.52 -13.71 3.38
N GLY A 60 -24.74 -12.52 3.96
CA GLY A 60 -23.89 -12.00 5.04
C GLY A 60 -22.45 -11.69 4.60
N GLN A 61 -22.23 -11.50 3.30
CA GLN A 61 -20.94 -11.13 2.75
C GLN A 61 -20.61 -9.69 3.09
N GLU A 62 -19.31 -9.39 3.16
CA GLU A 62 -18.86 -8.01 3.31
C GLU A 62 -19.38 -7.14 2.15
N PRO A 63 -19.72 -5.87 2.41
CA PRO A 63 -20.20 -4.99 1.37
C PRO A 63 -19.09 -4.71 0.34
N LEU A 64 -19.54 -4.32 -0.85
CA LEU A 64 -18.68 -3.88 -1.93
C LEU A 64 -18.83 -2.37 -2.10
N LEU A 65 -17.73 -1.67 -2.29
CA LEU A 65 -17.69 -0.29 -2.73
C LEU A 65 -17.32 -0.26 -4.21
N ILE A 66 -17.97 0.59 -4.99
CA ILE A 66 -17.66 0.75 -6.42
C ILE A 66 -17.65 2.22 -6.81
N THR A 67 -16.73 2.64 -7.68
CA THR A 67 -16.72 3.99 -8.24
C THR A 67 -17.85 4.22 -9.24
N HIS A 68 -18.28 5.47 -9.42
CA HIS A 68 -19.35 5.81 -10.37
C HIS A 68 -19.00 5.49 -11.83
N ASP A 69 -17.72 5.50 -12.18
CA ASP A 69 -17.20 5.11 -13.50
C ASP A 69 -17.05 3.58 -13.66
N LEU A 70 -17.30 2.82 -12.60
CA LEU A 70 -17.25 1.35 -12.52
C LEU A 70 -15.86 0.74 -12.75
N ASN A 71 -14.80 1.56 -12.72
CA ASN A 71 -13.42 1.10 -12.95
C ASN A 71 -12.77 0.51 -11.70
N TYR A 72 -13.24 0.87 -10.50
CA TYR A 72 -12.63 0.45 -9.24
C TYR A 72 -13.65 -0.10 -8.26
N VAL A 73 -13.23 -1.12 -7.53
CA VAL A 73 -14.01 -1.83 -6.53
C VAL A 73 -13.18 -2.11 -5.29
N ILE A 74 -13.81 -2.05 -4.13
CA ILE A 74 -13.18 -2.34 -2.84
C ILE A 74 -14.13 -3.24 -2.06
N GLN A 75 -13.70 -4.44 -1.71
CA GLN A 75 -14.44 -5.28 -0.78
C GLN A 75 -14.07 -4.83 0.64
N GLY A 76 -15.05 -4.34 1.40
CA GLY A 76 -14.80 -3.84 2.75
C GLY A 76 -15.82 -2.83 3.25
N ASN A 77 -15.75 -2.57 4.56
CA ASN A 77 -16.64 -1.65 5.26
C ASN A 77 -16.07 -0.23 5.32
N ILE A 78 -16.94 0.77 5.25
CA ILE A 78 -16.60 2.17 5.59
C ILE A 78 -16.82 2.36 7.09
N GLU A 79 -15.73 2.54 7.82
CA GLU A 79 -15.73 2.76 9.26
C GLU A 79 -15.50 4.25 9.57
N PRO A 80 -16.34 4.90 10.39
CA PRO A 80 -16.10 6.28 10.79
C PRO A 80 -14.86 6.38 11.67
N ASN A 81 -14.00 7.36 11.40
CA ASN A 81 -12.87 7.65 12.26
C ASN A 81 -13.37 8.20 13.62
N PRO A 82 -13.06 7.53 14.75
CA PRO A 82 -13.51 7.95 16.09
C PRO A 82 -12.85 9.24 16.60
N SER A 83 -11.81 9.73 15.93
CA SER A 83 -11.10 10.94 16.34
C SER A 83 -11.96 12.21 16.18
N PRO A 84 -11.76 13.21 17.06
CA PRO A 84 -12.38 14.52 16.93
C PRO A 84 -12.17 15.12 15.55
N LYS A 85 -13.16 15.86 15.04
CA LYS A 85 -13.05 16.53 13.75
C LYS A 85 -12.13 17.74 13.87
N ALA A 86 -11.11 17.79 13.02
CA ALA A 86 -10.27 18.96 12.81
C ALA A 86 -10.54 19.54 11.41
N ALA A 87 -10.32 20.84 11.25
CA ALA A 87 -10.42 21.47 9.94
C ALA A 87 -9.35 20.92 9.00
N THR A 88 -9.72 20.72 7.73
CA THR A 88 -8.81 20.29 6.67
C THR A 88 -8.69 21.40 5.63
N GLY A 89 -7.46 21.63 5.16
CA GLY A 89 -7.19 22.51 4.04
C GLY A 89 -7.68 21.92 2.71
N ASN A 90 -7.58 22.71 1.65
CA ASN A 90 -7.83 22.22 0.30
C ASN A 90 -6.60 21.47 -0.21
N HIS A 91 -6.74 20.15 -0.39
CA HIS A 91 -5.68 19.27 -0.89
C HIS A 91 -6.12 18.63 -2.20
N PRO A 92 -5.72 19.19 -3.36
CA PRO A 92 -6.14 18.66 -4.64
C PRO A 92 -5.57 17.25 -4.87
N LYS A 93 -6.33 16.41 -5.59
CA LYS A 93 -5.83 15.10 -6.03
C LYS A 93 -4.60 15.28 -6.92
N ALA A 94 -3.57 14.48 -6.66
CA ALA A 94 -2.41 14.34 -7.53
C ALA A 94 -2.38 12.94 -8.18
N LYS A 95 -1.34 12.66 -8.96
CA LYS A 95 -1.18 11.39 -9.66
C LYS A 95 -1.14 10.23 -8.66
N ALA A 96 -1.81 9.13 -9.00
CA ALA A 96 -1.80 7.92 -8.18
C ALA A 96 -0.37 7.41 -7.92
N GLY A 97 -0.15 6.86 -6.73
CA GLY A 97 1.15 6.35 -6.27
C GLY A 97 2.17 7.43 -5.92
N THR A 98 1.80 8.71 -5.95
CA THR A 98 2.63 9.81 -5.40
C THR A 98 2.26 10.08 -3.93
N PRO A 99 3.23 10.43 -3.08
CA PRO A 99 2.95 10.77 -1.68
C PRO A 99 2.14 12.07 -1.60
N ILE A 100 1.28 12.18 -0.59
CA ILE A 100 0.60 13.45 -0.31
C ILE A 100 1.59 14.50 0.20
N THR A 101 1.18 15.78 0.18
CA THR A 101 2.00 16.86 0.72
C THR A 101 2.12 16.80 2.25
N ASN A 102 3.18 17.39 2.80
CA ASN A 102 3.35 17.52 4.25
C ASN A 102 2.18 18.25 4.93
N ALA A 103 1.60 19.26 4.26
CA ALA A 103 0.44 19.97 4.78
C ALA A 103 -0.79 19.06 4.86
N HIS A 104 -1.03 18.24 3.83
CA HIS A 104 -2.12 17.26 3.84
C HIS A 104 -1.93 16.21 4.92
N LYS A 105 -0.71 15.69 5.06
CA LYS A 105 -0.36 14.75 6.14
C LYS A 105 -0.62 15.33 7.52
N ALA A 106 -0.26 16.60 7.75
CA ALA A 106 -0.52 17.26 9.03
C ALA A 106 -2.03 17.34 9.35
N ASP A 107 -2.86 17.70 8.37
CA ASP A 107 -4.31 17.76 8.52
C ASP A 107 -4.95 16.38 8.76
N LEU A 108 -4.44 15.34 8.10
CA LEU A 108 -4.88 13.96 8.34
C LEU A 108 -4.53 13.52 9.77
N LEU A 109 -3.30 13.74 10.21
CA LEU A 109 -2.87 13.35 11.56
C LEU A 109 -3.62 14.13 12.65
N ALA A 110 -3.98 15.39 12.41
CA ALA A 110 -4.87 16.15 13.30
C ALA A 110 -6.27 15.53 13.41
N ASN A 111 -6.73 14.85 12.36
CA ASN A 111 -7.96 14.06 12.37
C ASN A 111 -7.77 12.61 12.85
N MET A 112 -6.58 12.16 13.26
CA MET A 112 -6.32 10.75 13.65
C MET A 112 -5.80 10.60 15.09
N THR A 113 -6.05 11.59 15.94
CA THR A 113 -5.41 11.73 17.27
C THR A 113 -5.70 10.59 18.26
N VAL A 114 -6.77 9.80 18.09
CA VAL A 114 -7.03 8.64 18.97
C VAL A 114 -6.43 7.33 18.45
N LEU A 115 -5.94 7.31 17.20
CA LEU A 115 -5.39 6.13 16.53
C LEU A 115 -3.91 5.97 16.87
N LYS A 116 -3.62 5.20 17.91
CA LYS A 116 -2.25 5.07 18.47
C LYS A 116 -1.21 4.49 17.51
N ASN A 117 -1.65 3.76 16.49
CA ASN A 117 -0.79 3.14 15.49
C ASN A 117 -0.52 4.05 14.27
N ILE A 118 -1.19 5.20 14.17
CA ILE A 118 -1.00 6.15 13.07
C ILE A 118 -0.40 7.43 13.63
N ASP A 119 0.87 7.67 13.32
CA ASP A 119 1.64 8.82 13.79
C ASP A 119 2.42 9.49 12.65
N GLN A 120 3.44 10.29 13.00
CA GLN A 120 4.26 11.00 12.02
C GLN A 120 5.06 10.07 11.10
N GLN A 121 5.23 8.79 11.44
CA GLN A 121 5.89 7.81 10.57
C GLN A 121 4.94 7.23 9.52
N ALA A 122 3.62 7.36 9.70
CA ALA A 122 2.67 6.90 8.70
C ALA A 122 2.90 7.58 7.34
N ALA A 123 2.79 6.81 6.27
CA ALA A 123 2.87 7.32 4.90
C ALA A 123 1.50 7.28 4.24
N PHE A 124 1.25 8.21 3.32
CA PHE A 124 -0.02 8.32 2.61
C PHE A 124 0.23 8.66 1.15
N TYR A 125 -0.53 8.03 0.26
CA TYR A 125 -0.40 8.14 -1.19
C TYR A 125 -1.75 8.41 -1.83
N HIS A 126 -1.73 9.19 -2.91
CA HIS A 126 -2.90 9.38 -3.75
C HIS A 126 -3.26 8.08 -4.46
N THR A 127 -4.55 7.72 -4.47
CA THR A 127 -5.07 6.58 -5.25
C THR A 127 -5.72 7.07 -6.55
N ASN A 128 -6.12 6.15 -7.42
CA ASN A 128 -6.92 6.49 -8.58
C ASN A 128 -8.39 6.80 -8.22
N VAL A 129 -8.86 6.46 -7.02
CA VAL A 129 -10.20 6.77 -6.52
C VAL A 129 -10.24 8.17 -5.91
N ASP A 130 -11.10 9.04 -6.45
CA ASP A 130 -11.25 10.42 -5.95
C ASP A 130 -11.66 10.44 -4.48
N GLY A 131 -11.04 11.33 -3.69
CA GLY A 131 -11.36 11.45 -2.26
C GLY A 131 -10.92 10.27 -1.40
N LEU A 132 -10.15 9.32 -1.95
CA LEU A 132 -9.61 8.18 -1.23
C LEU A 132 -8.08 8.15 -1.33
N LEU A 133 -7.42 7.94 -0.20
CA LEU A 133 -5.99 7.79 -0.05
C LEU A 133 -5.66 6.37 0.43
N TRP A 134 -4.48 5.91 0.05
CA TRP A 134 -3.87 4.72 0.64
C TRP A 134 -2.90 5.18 1.70
N GLY A 135 -2.93 4.55 2.87
CA GLY A 135 -2.04 4.82 3.98
C GLY A 135 -1.38 3.56 4.51
N VAL A 136 -0.26 3.73 5.19
CA VAL A 136 0.40 2.67 5.95
C VAL A 136 0.83 3.21 7.30
N SER A 137 0.54 2.46 8.36
CA SER A 137 0.92 2.80 9.73
C SER A 137 2.41 2.66 9.98
N ALA A 138 2.91 3.17 11.10
CA ALA A 138 4.29 2.96 11.53
C ALA A 138 4.63 1.46 11.76
N SER A 139 3.61 0.62 11.96
CA SER A 139 3.74 -0.84 12.07
C SER A 139 3.73 -1.56 10.72
N GLY A 140 3.65 -0.83 9.60
CA GLY A 140 3.57 -1.42 8.26
C GLY A 140 2.19 -1.95 7.88
N THR A 141 1.13 -1.58 8.61
CA THR A 141 -0.24 -2.03 8.33
C THR A 141 -0.90 -1.09 7.32
N PRO A 142 -1.24 -1.55 6.10
CA PRO A 142 -1.90 -0.72 5.10
C PRO A 142 -3.38 -0.50 5.44
N PHE A 143 -3.94 0.60 4.97
CA PHE A 143 -5.35 0.95 5.09
C PHE A 143 -5.76 1.94 4.01
N LEU A 144 -7.06 2.01 3.72
CA LEU A 144 -7.64 3.07 2.90
C LEU A 144 -8.31 4.10 3.80
N VAL A 145 -8.23 5.38 3.42
CA VAL A 145 -8.79 6.48 4.21
C VAL A 145 -9.33 7.58 3.30
N SER A 146 -10.46 8.18 3.67
CA SER A 146 -10.95 9.35 2.96
C SER A 146 -9.94 10.50 3.02
N SER A 147 -9.92 11.37 2.00
CA SER A 147 -8.93 12.44 1.87
C SER A 147 -8.98 13.48 3.00
N ASP A 148 -10.05 13.52 3.78
CA ASP A 148 -10.23 14.37 4.96
C ASP A 148 -10.00 13.61 6.29
N GLY A 149 -9.59 12.34 6.22
CA GLY A 149 -9.31 11.49 7.38
C GLY A 149 -10.57 11.06 8.15
N ARG A 150 -11.78 11.22 7.60
CA ARG A 150 -13.03 11.00 8.34
C ARG A 150 -13.53 9.56 8.32
N TYR A 151 -13.13 8.76 7.34
CA TYR A 151 -13.57 7.39 7.16
C TYR A 151 -12.39 6.49 6.77
N PHE A 152 -12.34 5.30 7.35
CA PHE A 152 -11.39 4.25 7.00
C PHE A 152 -12.10 3.14 6.25
N ILE A 153 -11.39 2.48 5.35
CA ILE A 153 -11.85 1.26 4.71
C ILE A 153 -10.79 0.18 4.94
N ASN A 154 -11.23 -0.95 5.46
CA ASN A 154 -10.41 -2.16 5.51
C ASN A 154 -10.66 -2.95 4.21
N GLY A 155 -9.74 -2.83 3.25
CA GLY A 155 -9.85 -3.44 1.94
C GLY A 155 -8.78 -2.92 0.99
N GLU A 156 -8.76 -3.46 -0.22
CA GLU A 156 -7.82 -3.08 -1.28
C GLU A 156 -8.59 -2.58 -2.50
N ILE A 157 -7.97 -1.65 -3.25
CA ILE A 157 -8.54 -1.16 -4.50
C ILE A 157 -8.23 -2.17 -5.58
N SER A 158 -9.27 -2.82 -6.08
CA SER A 158 -9.20 -3.68 -7.26
C SER A 158 -9.73 -2.96 -8.49
N VAL A 159 -9.23 -3.32 -9.65
CA VAL A 159 -9.59 -2.77 -10.95
C VAL A 159 -10.61 -3.68 -11.64
N ILE A 160 -11.60 -3.07 -12.28
CA ILE A 160 -12.42 -3.71 -13.30
C ILE A 160 -11.96 -3.19 -14.66
N GLU A 161 -11.43 -4.07 -15.50
CA GLU A 161 -10.96 -3.75 -16.85
C GLU A 161 -11.64 -4.70 -17.84
N ASP A 162 -12.15 -4.14 -18.94
CA ASP A 162 -12.92 -4.89 -19.97
C ASP A 162 -14.07 -5.72 -19.39
N GLY A 163 -14.65 -5.26 -18.28
CA GLY A 163 -15.73 -5.92 -17.58
C GLY A 163 -15.29 -7.17 -16.79
N LEU A 164 -14.01 -7.31 -16.46
CA LEU A 164 -13.43 -8.38 -15.64
C LEU A 164 -12.71 -7.82 -14.42
N PHE A 165 -12.72 -8.53 -13.29
CA PHE A 165 -11.83 -8.20 -12.17
C PHE A 165 -10.38 -8.46 -12.61
N ALA A 166 -9.57 -7.41 -12.63
CA ALA A 166 -8.16 -7.45 -13.06
C ALA A 166 -7.18 -7.55 -11.87
N GLY A 167 -7.68 -7.67 -10.64
CA GLY A 167 -6.88 -7.67 -9.42
C GLY A 167 -6.57 -6.26 -8.92
N LEU A 168 -5.41 -6.07 -8.27
CA LEU A 168 -4.99 -4.78 -7.72
C LEU A 168 -4.71 -3.73 -8.80
N ASP A 169 -4.79 -2.47 -8.41
CA ASP A 169 -4.35 -1.33 -9.24
C ASP A 169 -2.81 -1.32 -9.38
N THR A 170 -2.32 -2.00 -10.43
CA THR A 170 -0.88 -2.18 -10.69
C THR A 170 -0.17 -0.86 -10.97
N ASP A 171 -0.82 0.08 -11.65
CA ASP A 171 -0.27 1.42 -11.91
C ASP A 171 -0.01 2.18 -10.61
N PHE A 172 -0.98 2.12 -9.68
CA PHE A 172 -0.80 2.66 -8.33
C PHE A 172 0.31 1.95 -7.57
N GLU A 173 0.30 0.61 -7.52
CA GLU A 173 1.28 -0.18 -6.77
C GLU A 173 2.70 0.06 -7.27
N TYR A 174 2.94 0.02 -8.57
CA TYR A 174 4.27 0.23 -9.13
C TYR A 174 4.76 1.65 -8.88
N ALA A 175 3.89 2.66 -9.03
CA ALA A 175 4.26 4.04 -8.74
C ALA A 175 4.61 4.28 -7.26
N LYS A 176 3.79 3.76 -6.34
CA LYS A 176 4.06 3.80 -4.89
C LYS A 176 5.36 3.08 -4.55
N ASN A 177 5.57 1.88 -5.10
CA ASN A 177 6.74 1.07 -4.80
C ASN A 177 8.02 1.72 -5.36
N ARG A 178 8.00 2.26 -6.60
CA ARG A 178 9.13 3.04 -7.13
C ARG A 178 9.48 4.21 -6.24
N HIS A 179 8.47 4.95 -5.75
CA HIS A 179 8.71 6.05 -4.83
C HIS A 179 9.41 5.56 -3.57
N ALA A 180 8.88 4.50 -2.93
CA ALA A 180 9.45 3.92 -1.71
C ALA A 180 10.88 3.40 -1.91
N LEU A 181 11.14 2.66 -2.99
CA LEU A 181 12.48 2.19 -3.36
C LEU A 181 13.46 3.35 -3.59
N GLY A 182 12.99 4.45 -4.17
CA GLY A 182 13.76 5.67 -4.36
C GLY A 182 14.07 6.43 -3.07
N GLN A 183 13.37 6.16 -1.97
CA GLN A 183 13.67 6.73 -0.64
C GLN A 183 14.69 5.90 0.15
N LEU A 184 15.09 4.73 -0.35
CA LEU A 184 16.05 3.88 0.36
C LEU A 184 17.43 4.53 0.39
N ASP A 185 18.01 4.60 1.57
CA ASP A 185 19.40 4.96 1.77
C ASP A 185 20.31 3.84 1.22
N GLN A 186 21.10 4.19 0.21
CA GLN A 186 21.98 3.24 -0.47
C GLN A 186 23.16 2.79 0.40
N GLU A 187 23.53 3.56 1.43
CA GLU A 187 24.65 3.24 2.33
C GLU A 187 24.30 2.16 3.36
N THR A 188 23.01 1.95 3.60
CA THR A 188 22.49 0.94 4.54
C THR A 188 21.90 -0.28 3.85
N LEU A 189 22.08 -0.44 2.53
CA LEU A 189 21.73 -1.67 1.80
C LEU A 189 22.89 -2.68 1.82
N ALA A 190 22.60 -3.98 1.83
CA ALA A 190 23.60 -4.99 1.51
C ALA A 190 23.61 -5.22 -0.01
N ILE A 191 24.68 -4.79 -0.68
CA ILE A 191 24.74 -4.75 -2.15
C ILE A 191 25.62 -5.88 -2.69
N TYR A 192 25.06 -6.66 -3.60
CA TYR A 192 25.74 -7.68 -4.39
C TYR A 192 25.76 -7.23 -5.86
N PRO A 193 26.87 -6.62 -6.32
CA PRO A 193 26.93 -5.99 -7.63
C PRO A 193 26.93 -7.03 -8.76
N ALA A 194 26.30 -6.67 -9.88
CA ALA A 194 26.44 -7.36 -11.15
C ALA A 194 27.91 -7.56 -11.54
N LYS A 195 28.21 -8.66 -12.23
CA LYS A 195 29.51 -8.89 -12.87
C LYS A 195 29.41 -8.51 -14.35
N GLY A 196 30.39 -7.77 -14.84
CA GLY A 196 30.35 -7.24 -16.20
C GLY A 196 29.43 -6.03 -16.31
N THR A 197 28.61 -5.97 -17.36
CA THR A 197 27.65 -4.89 -17.57
C THR A 197 26.40 -5.12 -16.73
N GLU A 198 26.00 -4.12 -15.94
CA GLU A 198 24.73 -4.14 -15.21
C GLU A 198 23.57 -4.07 -16.22
N ARG A 199 22.69 -5.07 -16.17
CA ARG A 199 21.51 -5.23 -17.01
C ARG A 199 20.21 -4.93 -16.25
N ALA A 200 20.19 -5.18 -14.94
CA ALA A 200 19.03 -4.92 -14.09
C ALA A 200 19.45 -4.74 -12.61
N VAL A 201 18.59 -4.07 -11.85
CA VAL A 201 18.69 -3.93 -10.39
C VAL A 201 17.46 -4.58 -9.76
N VAL A 202 17.70 -5.39 -8.74
CA VAL A 202 16.67 -6.02 -7.92
C VAL A 202 16.80 -5.54 -6.48
N TYR A 203 15.69 -5.12 -5.91
CA TYR A 203 15.56 -4.87 -4.48
C TYR A 203 14.91 -6.09 -3.81
N ILE A 204 15.47 -6.53 -2.69
CA ILE A 204 14.93 -7.67 -1.94
C ILE A 204 14.82 -7.33 -0.46
N ALA A 205 13.61 -7.37 0.08
CA ALA A 205 13.42 -7.42 1.52
C ALA A 205 13.66 -8.85 2.00
N THR A 206 14.61 -9.03 2.92
CA THR A 206 15.12 -10.36 3.28
C THR A 206 15.24 -10.54 4.79
N ASP A 207 15.10 -11.79 5.23
CA ASP A 207 15.31 -12.22 6.61
C ASP A 207 16.30 -13.42 6.63
N ILE A 208 17.24 -13.44 7.58
CA ILE A 208 18.25 -14.50 7.71
C ILE A 208 17.70 -15.87 8.17
N ASN A 209 16.50 -15.92 8.75
CA ASN A 209 15.85 -17.15 9.22
C ASN A 209 14.77 -17.65 8.26
N CYS A 210 14.35 -16.82 7.29
CA CYS A 210 13.47 -17.17 6.19
C CYS A 210 14.10 -18.23 5.24
N PRO A 211 13.50 -19.42 5.08
CA PRO A 211 14.03 -20.48 4.21
C PRO A 211 14.14 -20.08 2.74
N TYR A 212 13.12 -19.41 2.19
CA TYR A 212 13.12 -18.96 0.79
C TYR A 212 14.14 -17.86 0.52
N CYS A 213 14.42 -17.02 1.52
CA CYS A 213 15.47 -16.01 1.47
C CYS A 213 16.83 -16.66 1.32
N LYS A 214 17.11 -17.75 2.06
CA LYS A 214 18.34 -18.54 1.90
C LYS A 214 18.45 -19.18 0.52
N ILE A 215 17.34 -19.68 -0.03
CA ILE A 215 17.30 -20.25 -1.38
C ILE A 215 17.64 -19.17 -2.42
N PHE A 216 16.97 -18.01 -2.37
CA PHE A 216 17.29 -16.88 -3.24
C PHE A 216 18.76 -16.45 -3.09
N HIS A 217 19.25 -16.33 -1.84
CA HIS A 217 20.61 -15.91 -1.55
C HIS A 217 21.66 -16.84 -2.16
N SER A 218 21.38 -18.15 -2.20
CA SER A 218 22.27 -19.14 -2.81
C SER A 218 22.49 -18.92 -4.31
N LYS A 219 21.58 -18.19 -4.98
CA LYS A 219 21.60 -17.89 -6.42
C LYS A 219 22.18 -16.53 -6.78
N ILE A 220 22.49 -15.68 -5.80
CA ILE A 220 23.00 -14.32 -6.05
C ILE A 220 24.20 -14.33 -7.00
N ASN A 221 25.13 -15.28 -6.84
CA ASN A 221 26.27 -15.41 -7.76
C ASN A 221 25.86 -15.69 -9.21
N GLU A 222 24.82 -16.49 -9.42
CA GLU A 222 24.26 -16.77 -10.75
C GLU A 222 23.64 -15.50 -11.34
N PHE A 223 22.83 -14.78 -10.55
CA PHE A 223 22.21 -13.52 -10.97
C PHE A 223 23.26 -12.45 -11.30
N ASN A 224 24.28 -12.30 -10.46
CA ASN A 224 25.36 -11.36 -10.70
C ASN A 224 26.12 -11.70 -11.99
N ASN A 225 26.38 -12.98 -12.29
CA ASN A 225 27.00 -13.39 -13.55
C ASN A 225 26.12 -13.07 -14.78
N LYS A 226 24.80 -13.00 -14.60
CA LYS A 226 23.84 -12.57 -15.63
C LYS A 226 23.70 -11.04 -15.74
N GLY A 227 24.50 -10.27 -15.01
CA GLY A 227 24.47 -8.81 -15.02
C GLY A 227 23.42 -8.19 -14.08
N ILE A 228 22.91 -8.94 -13.10
CA ILE A 228 21.86 -8.44 -12.19
C ILE A 228 22.50 -8.01 -10.86
N THR A 229 22.26 -6.78 -10.44
CA THR A 229 22.66 -6.27 -9.12
C THR A 229 21.55 -6.54 -8.10
N ILE A 230 21.88 -7.12 -6.96
CA ILE A 230 20.93 -7.37 -5.86
C ILE A 230 21.20 -6.38 -4.73
N LYS A 231 20.17 -5.64 -4.33
CA LYS A 231 20.18 -4.70 -3.21
C LYS A 231 19.25 -5.22 -2.10
N ALA A 232 19.84 -5.74 -1.03
CA ALA A 232 19.08 -6.33 0.06
C ALA A 232 18.75 -5.31 1.17
N ILE A 233 17.46 -5.25 1.51
CA ILE A 233 16.87 -4.52 2.63
C ILE A 233 16.72 -5.53 3.78
N GLY A 234 17.31 -5.23 4.93
CA GLY A 234 17.15 -6.08 6.10
C GLY A 234 15.73 -5.93 6.66
N TYR A 235 14.97 -7.03 6.68
CA TYR A 235 13.56 -7.02 7.06
C TYR A 235 13.22 -8.22 7.95
N PRO A 236 13.62 -8.21 9.24
CA PRO A 236 13.33 -9.28 10.20
C PRO A 236 11.81 -9.44 10.40
N VAL A 237 11.26 -10.58 9.98
CA VAL A 237 9.88 -11.00 10.21
C VAL A 237 9.78 -12.14 11.23
N TYR A 238 10.88 -12.86 11.48
CA TYR A 238 10.97 -13.88 12.52
C TYR A 238 11.48 -13.27 13.83
N ASP A 239 10.94 -13.71 14.98
CA ASP A 239 11.26 -13.16 16.31
C ASP A 239 12.75 -13.24 16.66
N GLU A 240 13.46 -14.26 16.16
CA GLU A 240 14.89 -14.47 16.38
C GLU A 240 15.81 -13.65 15.46
N SER A 241 15.28 -13.00 14.44
CA SER A 241 16.04 -12.28 13.40
C SER A 241 16.52 -10.87 13.76
N PRO A 242 15.78 -10.04 14.55
CA PRO A 242 16.14 -8.65 14.77
C PRO A 242 17.57 -8.45 15.28
N GLU A 243 17.97 -9.18 16.33
CA GLU A 243 19.28 -8.94 16.95
C GLU A 243 20.46 -9.36 16.06
N PRO A 244 20.50 -10.59 15.49
CA PRO A 244 21.59 -10.95 14.58
C PRO A 244 21.63 -10.09 13.31
N MET A 245 20.47 -9.65 12.79
CA MET A 245 20.43 -8.74 11.64
C MET A 245 20.89 -7.34 12.00
N ARG A 246 20.57 -6.84 13.21
CA ARG A 246 21.10 -5.58 13.72
C ARG A 246 22.63 -5.59 13.71
N GLN A 247 23.26 -6.69 14.15
CA GLN A 247 24.72 -6.85 14.08
C GLN A 247 25.24 -6.74 12.64
N ILE A 248 24.59 -7.37 11.66
CA ILE A 248 25.02 -7.23 10.26
C ILE A 248 24.95 -5.76 9.83
N TRP A 249 23.88 -5.04 10.18
CA TRP A 249 23.64 -3.66 9.74
C TRP A 249 24.46 -2.58 10.46
N CYS A 250 25.12 -2.88 11.59
CA CYS A 250 26.11 -1.98 12.18
C CYS A 250 27.44 -1.92 11.41
N GLU A 251 27.68 -2.85 10.49
CA GLU A 251 28.77 -2.68 9.53
C GLU A 251 28.42 -1.55 8.54
N SER A 252 29.29 -0.56 8.41
CA SER A 252 29.08 0.61 7.54
C SER A 252 29.53 0.35 6.10
N ASP A 253 30.49 -0.57 5.89
CA ASP A 253 30.94 -0.93 4.55
C ASP A 253 29.97 -1.92 3.88
N ASN A 254 29.40 -1.53 2.74
CA ASN A 254 28.45 -2.34 1.98
C ASN A 254 28.98 -3.75 1.63
N THR A 255 30.26 -3.87 1.29
CA THR A 255 30.88 -5.14 0.87
C THR A 255 31.03 -6.08 2.07
N LYS A 256 31.49 -5.56 3.21
CA LYS A 256 31.57 -6.33 4.46
C LYS A 256 30.19 -6.70 4.96
N ARG A 257 29.20 -5.80 4.92
CA ARG A 257 27.81 -6.09 5.27
C ARG A 257 27.25 -7.23 4.42
N ALA A 258 27.43 -7.16 3.10
CA ALA A 258 27.03 -8.22 2.18
C ALA A 258 27.75 -9.56 2.48
N SER A 259 29.01 -9.54 2.90
CA SER A 259 29.73 -10.74 3.33
C SER A 259 29.16 -11.34 4.62
N LEU A 260 28.85 -10.50 5.62
CA LEU A 260 28.22 -10.91 6.88
C LEU A 260 26.82 -11.49 6.64
N LEU A 261 26.00 -10.83 5.82
CA LEU A 261 24.68 -11.34 5.41
C LEU A 261 24.81 -12.71 4.73
N SER A 262 25.76 -12.88 3.81
CA SER A 262 26.03 -14.17 3.15
C SER A 262 26.52 -15.26 4.10
N ALA A 263 27.23 -14.91 5.17
CA ALA A 263 27.60 -15.86 6.21
C ALA A 263 26.36 -16.29 7.01
N ALA A 264 25.52 -15.33 7.44
CA ALA A 264 24.30 -15.60 8.19
C ALA A 264 23.29 -16.45 7.39
N MET A 265 23.13 -16.17 6.10
CA MET A 265 22.27 -16.97 5.20
C MET A 265 22.71 -18.43 5.07
N ARG A 266 24.01 -18.72 5.32
CA ARG A 266 24.56 -20.09 5.40
C ARG A 266 24.50 -20.69 6.81
N GLY A 267 23.87 -20.01 7.77
CA GLY A 267 23.76 -20.44 9.16
C GLY A 267 25.02 -20.18 10.00
N ILE A 268 25.97 -19.37 9.50
CA ILE A 268 27.16 -19.01 10.27
C ILE A 268 26.78 -17.90 11.26
N ARG A 269 27.06 -18.12 12.54
CA ARG A 269 26.86 -17.13 13.59
C ARG A 269 27.77 -15.92 13.36
N ILE A 270 27.16 -14.74 13.33
CA ILE A 270 27.87 -13.46 13.18
C ILE A 270 28.38 -13.00 14.54
N ARG A 271 29.60 -12.44 14.57
CA ARG A 271 30.13 -11.80 15.78
C ARG A 271 29.45 -10.44 15.96
N ALA A 272 29.29 -10.03 17.21
CA ALA A 272 28.78 -8.69 17.50
C ALA A 272 29.71 -7.61 16.94
N THR A 273 29.12 -6.62 16.29
CA THR A 273 29.75 -5.47 15.62
C THR A 273 29.19 -4.16 16.17
N CYS A 274 27.92 -4.12 16.56
CA CYS A 274 27.27 -2.94 17.12
C CYS A 274 27.81 -2.59 18.49
N GLN A 275 27.86 -1.29 18.80
CA GLN A 275 28.11 -0.78 20.15
C GLN A 275 26.81 -0.25 20.76
N GLY A 276 26.53 -0.59 22.02
CA GLY A 276 25.36 -0.08 22.74
C GLY A 276 24.04 -0.30 21.99
N ASP A 277 23.30 0.79 21.79
CA ASP A 277 21.96 0.87 21.19
C ASP A 277 21.96 1.21 19.69
N GLU A 278 23.13 1.18 19.02
CA GLU A 278 23.23 1.41 17.58
C GLU A 278 22.30 0.47 16.79
N ASN A 279 21.53 1.06 15.86
CA ASN A 279 20.60 0.29 15.03
C ASN A 279 20.39 0.95 13.65
N ASN A 280 21.24 0.61 12.70
CA ASN A 280 21.11 1.05 11.30
C ASN A 280 20.18 0.13 10.48
N LEU A 281 19.62 -0.93 11.07
CA LEU A 281 18.71 -1.86 10.40
C LEU A 281 17.36 -1.18 10.10
N THR A 282 16.86 -0.39 11.05
CA THR A 282 15.50 0.16 11.01
C THR A 282 15.33 1.28 9.99
N HIS A 283 16.41 1.95 9.57
CA HIS A 283 16.33 3.10 8.68
C HIS A 283 15.64 2.75 7.34
N ASN A 284 16.14 1.74 6.64
CA ASN A 284 15.53 1.29 5.40
C ASN A 284 14.25 0.46 5.63
N GLN A 285 14.03 -0.12 6.80
CA GLN A 285 12.74 -0.74 7.13
C GLN A 285 11.61 0.30 7.15
N LEU A 286 11.86 1.47 7.76
CA LEU A 286 10.89 2.57 7.79
C LEU A 286 10.61 3.10 6.37
N ALA A 287 11.65 3.34 5.57
CA ALA A 287 11.50 3.77 4.18
C ALA A 287 10.76 2.72 3.32
N ALA A 288 10.95 1.44 3.61
CA ALA A 288 10.30 0.32 2.93
C ALA A 288 8.85 0.06 3.37
N GLN A 289 8.30 0.73 4.39
CA GLN A 289 6.94 0.47 4.88
C GLN A 289 5.88 0.60 3.79
N SER A 290 6.06 1.55 2.86
CA SER A 290 5.14 1.77 1.74
C SER A 290 5.12 0.62 0.72
N LEU A 291 6.11 -0.28 0.76
CA LEU A 291 6.12 -1.53 -0.01
C LEU A 291 5.15 -2.57 0.56
N ALA A 292 4.56 -2.33 1.74
CA ALA A 292 3.57 -3.21 2.38
C ALA A 292 4.03 -4.69 2.46
N ILE A 293 5.31 -4.90 2.80
CA ILE A 293 5.92 -6.23 2.84
C ILE A 293 5.33 -7.03 4.01
N PHE A 294 4.55 -8.06 3.68
CA PHE A 294 3.94 -8.98 4.64
C PHE A 294 4.73 -10.29 4.81
N ALA A 295 5.59 -10.63 3.85
CA ALA A 295 6.41 -11.84 3.87
C ALA A 295 7.78 -11.58 3.24
N THR A 296 8.78 -12.37 3.64
CA THR A 296 10.11 -12.38 3.00
C THR A 296 10.35 -13.74 2.30
N PRO A 297 11.09 -13.75 1.17
CA PRO A 297 11.61 -12.58 0.47
C PRO A 297 10.49 -11.83 -0.28
N ALA A 298 10.55 -10.50 -0.29
CA ALA A 298 9.77 -9.68 -1.22
C ALA A 298 10.72 -9.03 -2.22
N ILE A 299 10.50 -9.29 -3.51
CA ILE A 299 11.46 -9.01 -4.58
C ILE A 299 10.86 -8.00 -5.54
N PHE A 300 11.55 -6.88 -5.75
CA PHE A 300 11.09 -5.80 -6.61
C PHE A 300 12.11 -5.47 -7.70
N ASN A 301 11.64 -5.13 -8.90
CA ASN A 301 12.49 -4.55 -9.94
C ASN A 301 12.58 -3.03 -9.75
N ASP A 302 13.39 -2.37 -10.57
CA ASP A 302 13.57 -0.91 -10.55
C ASP A 302 12.30 -0.13 -10.97
N GLN A 303 11.35 -0.81 -11.62
CA GLN A 303 10.04 -0.26 -11.98
C GLN A 303 9.00 -0.38 -10.87
N GLY A 304 9.37 -0.91 -9.69
CA GLY A 304 8.49 -1.04 -8.52
C GLY A 304 7.52 -2.22 -8.60
N GLU A 305 7.66 -3.07 -9.61
CA GLU A 305 6.88 -4.30 -9.72
C GLU A 305 7.35 -5.33 -8.69
N LEU A 306 6.40 -5.99 -8.03
CA LEU A 306 6.65 -7.10 -7.11
C LEU A 306 6.64 -8.41 -7.90
N PHE A 307 7.72 -9.18 -7.80
CA PHE A 307 7.81 -10.51 -8.39
C PHE A 307 6.98 -11.53 -7.60
N GLN A 308 6.14 -12.29 -8.29
CA GLN A 308 5.21 -13.28 -7.69
C GLN A 308 5.42 -14.72 -8.21
N GLY A 309 6.55 -14.98 -8.89
CA GLY A 309 6.82 -16.25 -9.57
C GLY A 309 7.94 -17.09 -8.96
N ASP A 310 8.38 -18.10 -9.72
CA ASP A 310 9.54 -18.92 -9.38
C ASP A 310 10.82 -18.31 -9.97
N PHE A 311 11.72 -17.81 -9.10
CA PHE A 311 13.00 -17.23 -9.51
C PHE A 311 14.03 -18.26 -10.05
N ASN A 312 13.64 -19.54 -10.15
CA ASN A 312 14.42 -20.57 -10.84
C ASN A 312 14.19 -20.60 -12.35
N GLY A 313 13.08 -20.04 -12.84
CA GLY A 313 12.67 -20.08 -14.25
C GLY A 313 13.12 -18.88 -15.09
N GLU A 314 12.73 -18.90 -16.35
CA GLU A 314 12.93 -17.77 -17.29
C GLU A 314 12.07 -16.55 -16.92
N GLU A 315 10.94 -16.77 -16.24
CA GLU A 315 10.03 -15.73 -15.75
C GLU A 315 10.75 -14.63 -14.95
N PHE A 316 11.79 -14.99 -14.17
CA PHE A 316 12.56 -13.99 -13.44
C PHE A 316 13.38 -13.07 -14.34
N LEU A 317 13.85 -13.56 -15.48
CA LEU A 317 14.54 -12.73 -16.46
C LEU A 317 13.53 -11.87 -17.24
N GLU A 318 12.35 -12.41 -17.56
CA GLU A 318 11.25 -11.66 -18.17
C GLU A 318 10.78 -10.51 -17.28
N PHE A 319 10.59 -10.77 -15.98
CA PHE A 319 10.31 -9.77 -14.95
C PHE A 319 11.35 -8.64 -14.89
N LEU A 320 12.60 -8.94 -15.21
CA LEU A 320 13.70 -7.97 -15.27
C LEU A 320 13.88 -7.36 -16.67
N ASN A 321 13.02 -7.71 -17.63
CA ASN A 321 13.14 -7.32 -19.03
C ASN A 321 14.48 -7.73 -19.67
N ILE A 322 15.05 -8.84 -19.20
CA ILE A 322 16.30 -9.43 -19.67
C ILE A 322 15.98 -10.50 -20.71
N LYS A 323 16.31 -10.21 -21.97
CA LYS A 323 16.28 -11.17 -23.09
C LYS A 323 17.49 -12.11 -23.11
#